data_AF-A0A9D1P8A2-F1
#
_entry.id   AF-A0A9D1P8A2-F1
#
_cell.length_a   1.000
_cell.length_b   1.000
_cell.length_c   1.000
_cell.angle_alpha   90.00
_cell.angle_beta   90.00
_cell.angle_gamma   90.00
#
_symmetry.space_group_name_H-M   'P 1'
#
loop_
_entity.id
_entity.type
_entity.pdbx_description
1 polymer ?
#
loop_
_entity_poly.entity_id
_entity_poly.type
_entity_poly.pdbx_seq_one_letter_code
_entity_poly.pdbx_strand_id
1 'polypeptide(L)'
;MQENLQKRAQLEKSRRWILAGTAAAIIIALLITIAILDSQLDAAAQRSDQVLLSITQELQSELVFALRSYDGIYSTGADVDGSILPTVRQHLNTATALNNILTNGFGSAYSVFTQDLYNRLEHFYSEYELARSANRSTDTAMELLDSCMRDIENIVLTRFEADGRVIL
;
A
#
# COMPACT_ATOMS: atom_id res chain seq x y z
N MET A 1 -78.72 -2.77 8.66
CA MET A 1 -77.69 -3.14 9.67
C MET A 1 -76.63 -4.10 9.11
N GLN A 2 -77.00 -5.14 8.34
CA GLN A 2 -76.04 -6.05 7.68
C GLN A 2 -75.12 -5.37 6.64
N GLU A 3 -75.61 -4.37 5.90
CA GLU A 3 -74.81 -3.63 4.89
C GLU A 3 -73.64 -2.83 5.52
N ASN A 4 -73.83 -2.28 6.73
CA ASN A 4 -72.77 -1.57 7.47
C ASN A 4 -71.70 -2.52 8.02
N LEU A 5 -72.05 -3.78 8.30
CA LEU A 5 -71.10 -4.80 8.74
C LEU A 5 -70.24 -5.31 7.57
N GLN A 6 -70.83 -5.48 6.38
CA GLN A 6 -70.09 -5.87 5.18
C GLN A 6 -69.11 -4.77 4.70
N LYS A 7 -69.52 -3.48 4.73
CA LYS A 7 -68.63 -2.36 4.41
C LYS A 7 -67.43 -2.26 5.37
N ARG A 8 -67.65 -2.49 6.68
CA ARG A 8 -66.57 -2.51 7.68
C ARG A 8 -65.60 -3.68 7.47
N ALA A 9 -66.11 -4.89 7.18
CA ALA A 9 -65.27 -6.05 6.89
C ALA A 9 -64.46 -5.88 5.60
N GLN A 10 -65.03 -5.24 4.56
CA GLN A 10 -64.28 -4.92 3.33
C GLN A 10 -63.23 -3.83 3.56
N LEU A 11 -63.49 -2.83 4.39
CA LEU A 11 -62.51 -1.79 4.76
C LEU A 11 -61.36 -2.36 5.61
N GLU A 12 -61.64 -3.28 6.54
CA GLU A 12 -60.59 -3.94 7.31
C GLU A 12 -59.74 -4.88 6.45
N LYS A 13 -60.38 -5.61 5.52
CA LYS A 13 -59.67 -6.44 4.54
C LYS A 13 -58.80 -5.56 3.64
N SER A 14 -59.34 -4.50 3.03
CA SER A 14 -58.55 -3.61 2.17
C SER A 14 -57.42 -2.91 2.92
N ARG A 15 -57.64 -2.48 4.17
CA ARG A 15 -56.60 -1.91 5.03
C ARG A 15 -55.50 -2.92 5.35
N ARG A 16 -55.82 -4.20 5.59
CA ARG A 16 -54.84 -5.27 5.76
C ARG A 16 -54.04 -5.56 4.49
N TRP A 17 -54.68 -5.54 3.32
CA TRP A 17 -53.98 -5.71 2.03
C TRP A 17 -53.09 -4.51 1.69
N ILE A 18 -53.52 -3.29 2.00
CA ILE A 18 -52.71 -2.07 1.84
C ILE A 18 -51.52 -2.10 2.80
N LEU A 19 -51.72 -2.46 4.07
CA LEU A 19 -50.65 -2.58 5.07
C LEU A 19 -49.66 -3.71 4.74
N ALA A 20 -50.14 -4.84 4.22
CA ALA A 20 -49.28 -5.92 3.77
C ALA A 20 -48.48 -5.53 2.51
N GLY A 21 -49.10 -4.79 1.59
CA GLY A 21 -48.44 -4.25 0.40
C GLY A 21 -47.36 -3.23 0.72
N THR A 22 -47.60 -2.32 1.67
CA THR A 22 -46.59 -1.35 2.09
C THR A 22 -45.45 -2.02 2.87
N ALA A 23 -45.72 -3.00 3.72
CA ALA A 23 -44.68 -3.76 4.41
C ALA A 23 -43.77 -4.53 3.43
N ALA A 24 -44.36 -5.17 2.41
CA ALA A 24 -43.58 -5.87 1.37
C ALA A 24 -42.70 -4.90 0.56
N ALA A 25 -43.22 -3.72 0.21
CA ALA A 25 -42.46 -2.71 -0.52
C ALA A 25 -41.25 -2.20 0.29
N ILE A 26 -41.40 -2.01 1.60
CA ILE A 26 -40.31 -1.58 2.50
C ILE A 26 -39.21 -2.67 2.56
N ILE A 27 -39.59 -3.94 2.67
CA ILE A 27 -38.63 -5.06 2.72
C ILE A 27 -37.83 -5.14 1.42
N ILE A 28 -38.50 -5.02 0.26
CA ILE A 28 -37.82 -5.03 -1.04
C ILE A 28 -36.85 -3.86 -1.16
N ALA A 29 -37.26 -2.66 -0.75
CA ALA A 29 -36.38 -1.49 -0.75
C ALA A 29 -35.14 -1.70 0.13
N LEU A 30 -35.30 -2.27 1.34
CA LEU A 30 -34.18 -2.59 2.23
C LEU A 30 -33.23 -3.62 1.62
N LEU A 31 -33.74 -4.68 1.00
CA LEU A 31 -32.92 -5.69 0.33
C LEU A 31 -32.11 -5.11 -0.83
N ILE A 32 -32.72 -4.21 -1.63
CA ILE A 32 -32.02 -3.49 -2.70
C ILE A 32 -30.94 -2.60 -2.12
N THR A 33 -31.22 -1.85 -1.05
CA THR A 33 -30.24 -1.00 -0.38
C THR A 33 -29.08 -1.82 0.18
N ILE A 34 -29.35 -2.96 0.83
CA ILE A 34 -28.32 -3.87 1.33
C ILE A 34 -27.46 -4.38 0.16
N ALA A 35 -28.06 -4.86 -0.93
CA ALA A 35 -27.31 -5.34 -2.10
C ALA A 35 -26.48 -4.24 -2.78
N ILE A 36 -26.96 -2.99 -2.80
CA ILE A 36 -26.19 -1.84 -3.30
C ILE A 36 -25.04 -1.48 -2.35
N LEU A 37 -25.25 -1.54 -1.03
CA LEU A 37 -24.17 -1.34 -0.06
C LEU A 37 -23.13 -2.45 -0.17
N ASP A 38 -23.56 -3.70 -0.28
CA ASP A 38 -22.70 -4.88 -0.41
C ASP A 38 -21.83 -4.79 -1.66
N SER A 39 -22.43 -4.49 -2.82
CA SER A 39 -21.67 -4.30 -4.06
C SER A 39 -20.74 -3.08 -4.03
N GLN A 40 -21.09 -2.01 -3.30
CA GLN A 40 -20.19 -0.87 -3.10
C GLN A 40 -19.04 -1.20 -2.13
N LEU A 41 -19.30 -1.99 -1.10
CA LEU A 41 -18.27 -2.46 -0.16
C LEU A 41 -17.31 -3.42 -0.86
N ASP A 42 -17.81 -4.34 -1.66
CA ASP A 42 -16.98 -5.24 -2.49
C ASP A 42 -16.16 -4.45 -3.51
N ALA A 43 -16.76 -3.49 -4.21
CA ALA A 43 -16.04 -2.64 -5.15
C ALA A 43 -15.00 -1.75 -4.45
N ALA A 44 -15.30 -1.26 -3.24
CA ALA A 44 -14.36 -0.48 -2.44
C ALA A 44 -13.21 -1.34 -1.90
N ALA A 45 -13.50 -2.56 -1.44
CA ALA A 45 -12.51 -3.54 -0.99
C ALA A 45 -11.59 -3.95 -2.14
N GLN A 46 -12.15 -4.29 -3.31
CA GLN A 46 -11.36 -4.62 -4.50
C GLN A 46 -10.47 -3.46 -4.96
N ARG A 47 -11.00 -2.22 -4.94
CA ARG A 47 -10.18 -1.03 -5.24
C ARG A 47 -9.07 -0.83 -4.22
N SER A 48 -9.36 -1.06 -2.94
CA SER A 48 -8.38 -0.99 -1.86
C SER A 48 -7.27 -2.02 -2.04
N ASP A 49 -7.61 -3.26 -2.37
CA ASP A 49 -6.65 -4.34 -2.65
C ASP A 49 -5.80 -4.05 -3.88
N GLN A 50 -6.39 -3.47 -4.94
CA GLN A 50 -5.66 -3.06 -6.14
C GLN A 50 -4.68 -1.92 -5.85
N VAL A 51 -5.10 -0.93 -5.06
CA VAL A 51 -4.22 0.17 -4.63
C VAL A 51 -3.09 -0.36 -3.77
N LEU A 52 -3.39 -1.23 -2.80
CA LEU A 52 -2.39 -1.89 -1.97
C LEU A 52 -1.36 -2.63 -2.82
N LEU A 53 -1.82 -3.51 -3.72
CA LEU A 53 -0.95 -4.29 -4.61
C LEU A 53 -0.09 -3.38 -5.51
N SER A 54 -0.67 -2.33 -6.08
CA SER A 54 0.06 -1.40 -6.94
C SER A 54 1.17 -0.69 -6.17
N ILE A 55 0.92 -0.26 -4.94
CA ILE A 55 1.92 0.42 -4.11
C ILE A 55 3.03 -0.56 -3.69
N THR A 56 2.67 -1.79 -3.30
CA THR A 56 3.67 -2.79 -2.89
C THR A 56 4.54 -3.25 -4.06
N GLN A 57 3.97 -3.41 -5.26
CA GLN A 57 4.72 -3.71 -6.48
C GLN A 57 5.69 -2.58 -6.85
N GLU A 58 5.23 -1.33 -6.79
CA GLU A 58 6.10 -0.17 -7.03
C GLU A 58 7.23 -0.10 -5.99
N LEU A 59 6.92 -0.35 -4.71
CA LEU A 59 7.92 -0.36 -3.64
C LEU A 59 8.99 -1.43 -3.90
N GLN A 60 8.57 -2.65 -4.26
CA GLN A 60 9.50 -3.73 -4.62
C GLN A 60 10.38 -3.33 -5.81
N SER A 61 9.78 -2.74 -6.84
CA SER A 61 10.46 -2.29 -8.04
C SER A 61 11.55 -1.26 -7.72
N GLU A 62 11.23 -0.23 -6.93
CA GLU A 62 12.19 0.80 -6.51
C GLU A 62 13.35 0.21 -5.69
N LEU A 63 13.09 -0.74 -4.78
CA LEU A 63 14.16 -1.42 -4.04
C LEU A 63 15.06 -2.24 -4.97
N VAL A 64 14.48 -2.97 -5.94
CA VAL A 64 15.24 -3.74 -6.93
C VAL A 64 16.07 -2.82 -7.84
N PHE A 65 15.53 -1.67 -8.24
CA PHE A 65 16.30 -0.69 -9.01
C PHE A 65 17.45 -0.10 -8.22
N ALA A 66 17.25 0.22 -6.93
CA ALA A 66 18.33 0.65 -6.06
C ALA A 66 19.47 -0.38 -5.98
N LEU A 67 19.13 -1.67 -5.80
CA LEU A 67 20.11 -2.76 -5.77
C LEU A 67 20.88 -2.88 -7.10
N ARG A 68 20.17 -2.87 -8.23
CA ARG A 68 20.79 -2.95 -9.56
C ARG A 68 21.69 -1.76 -9.86
N SER A 69 21.30 -0.56 -9.45
CA SER A 69 22.12 0.63 -9.58
C SER A 69 23.38 0.51 -8.73
N TYR A 70 23.26 0.02 -7.49
CA TYR A 70 24.38 -0.24 -6.60
C TYR A 70 25.34 -1.31 -7.14
N ASP A 71 24.85 -2.40 -7.73
CA ASP A 71 25.71 -3.41 -8.39
C ASP A 71 26.58 -2.77 -9.50
N GLY A 72 26.10 -1.68 -10.11
CA GLY A 72 26.83 -0.88 -11.07
C GLY A 72 28.11 -0.23 -10.52
N ILE A 73 28.25 -0.05 -9.20
CA ILE A 73 29.46 0.50 -8.56
C ILE A 73 30.68 -0.37 -8.85
N TYR A 74 30.49 -1.69 -8.93
CA TYR A 74 31.57 -2.64 -9.19
C TYR A 74 31.84 -2.83 -10.70
N SER A 75 31.12 -2.11 -11.57
CA SER A 75 31.37 -2.12 -13.02
C SER A 75 32.52 -1.19 -13.40
N THR A 76 33.37 -1.64 -14.33
CA THR A 76 34.53 -0.86 -14.79
C THR A 76 34.09 0.40 -15.53
N GLY A 77 34.52 1.57 -15.05
CA GLY A 77 34.27 2.87 -15.69
C GLY A 77 32.95 3.55 -15.29
N ALA A 78 32.27 3.05 -14.25
CA ALA A 78 31.04 3.66 -13.78
C ALA A 78 31.30 4.93 -12.94
N ASP A 79 30.51 5.98 -13.19
CA ASP A 79 30.55 7.21 -12.41
C ASP A 79 29.76 7.04 -11.11
N VAL A 80 30.46 6.62 -10.06
CA VAL A 80 29.87 6.34 -8.75
C VAL A 80 29.27 7.62 -8.15
N ASP A 81 29.99 8.73 -8.24
CA ASP A 81 29.61 9.99 -7.58
C ASP A 81 28.53 10.75 -8.34
N GLY A 82 28.69 10.86 -9.67
CA GLY A 82 27.82 11.70 -10.49
C GLY A 82 26.56 10.99 -10.96
N SER A 83 26.56 9.66 -10.99
CA SER A 83 25.43 8.88 -11.51
C SER A 83 24.91 7.85 -10.51
N ILE A 84 25.76 6.94 -10.01
CA ILE A 84 25.24 5.76 -9.30
C ILE A 84 24.67 6.11 -7.93
N LEU A 85 25.45 6.76 -7.06
CA LEU A 85 24.99 7.11 -5.71
C LEU A 85 23.75 8.03 -5.72
N PRO A 86 23.66 9.05 -6.61
CA PRO A 86 22.42 9.81 -6.80
C PRO A 86 21.23 8.94 -7.22
N THR A 87 21.41 8.01 -8.17
CA THR A 87 20.32 7.12 -8.62
C THR A 87 19.88 6.17 -7.50
N VAL A 88 20.82 5.57 -6.78
CA VAL A 88 20.52 4.74 -5.59
C VAL A 88 19.72 5.57 -4.57
N ARG A 89 20.14 6.81 -4.29
CA ARG A 89 19.44 7.71 -3.35
C ARG A 89 18.02 7.98 -3.79
N GLN A 90 17.82 8.26 -5.07
CA GLN A 90 16.51 8.55 -5.64
C GLN A 90 15.54 7.39 -5.41
N HIS A 91 15.94 6.18 -5.78
CA HIS A 91 15.09 5.00 -5.63
C HIS A 91 14.75 4.70 -4.16
N LEU A 92 15.71 4.83 -3.25
CA LEU A 92 15.48 4.60 -1.82
C LEU A 92 14.56 5.66 -1.17
N ASN A 93 14.65 6.90 -1.63
CA ASN A 93 13.73 7.96 -1.20
C ASN A 93 12.30 7.68 -1.67
N THR A 94 12.13 7.24 -2.92
CA THR A 94 10.82 6.83 -3.43
C THR A 94 10.27 5.64 -2.64
N ALA A 95 11.08 4.60 -2.41
CA ALA A 95 10.69 3.44 -1.62
C ALA A 95 10.27 3.82 -0.19
N THR A 96 10.98 4.77 0.44
CA THR A 96 10.64 5.29 1.76
C THR A 96 9.30 6.02 1.75
N ALA A 97 9.04 6.85 0.74
CA ALA A 97 7.76 7.53 0.58
C ALA A 97 6.60 6.55 0.39
N LEU A 98 6.79 5.51 -0.45
CA LEU A 98 5.80 4.45 -0.65
C LEU A 98 5.56 3.65 0.63
N ASN A 99 6.61 3.33 1.40
CA ASN A 99 6.48 2.67 2.71
C ASN A 99 5.65 3.52 3.70
N ASN A 100 5.85 4.84 3.70
CA ASN A 100 5.06 5.76 4.53
C ASN A 100 3.60 5.81 4.07
N ILE A 101 3.34 5.77 2.76
CA ILE A 101 1.96 5.69 2.24
C ILE A 101 1.30 4.38 2.67
N LEU A 102 2.02 3.25 2.58
CA LEU A 102 1.51 1.94 3.02
C LEU A 102 1.19 1.92 4.52
N THR A 103 2.13 2.37 5.34
CA THR A 103 1.96 2.35 6.80
C THR A 103 0.87 3.30 7.28
N ASN A 104 0.76 4.48 6.68
CA ASN A 104 -0.29 5.44 7.02
C ASN A 104 -1.67 5.03 6.48
N GLY A 105 -1.72 4.39 5.30
CA GLY A 105 -2.97 4.01 4.64
C GLY A 105 -3.55 2.68 5.11
N PHE A 106 -2.69 1.68 5.34
CA PHE A 106 -3.08 0.28 5.59
C PHE A 106 -2.60 -0.24 6.96
N GLY A 107 -1.76 0.51 7.67
CA GLY A 107 -1.30 0.21 9.03
C GLY A 107 0.16 -0.24 9.11
N SER A 108 0.72 -0.21 10.31
CA SER A 108 2.15 -0.47 10.57
C SER A 108 2.61 -1.89 10.21
N ALA A 109 1.69 -2.86 10.14
CA ALA A 109 2.01 -4.23 9.72
C ALA A 109 2.53 -4.29 8.27
N TYR A 110 2.11 -3.33 7.42
CA TYR A 110 2.57 -3.20 6.03
C TYR A 110 3.92 -2.46 5.91
N SER A 111 4.61 -2.16 7.01
CA SER A 111 5.95 -1.59 6.96
C SER A 111 6.93 -2.65 6.43
N VAL A 112 7.47 -2.39 5.24
CA VAL A 112 8.49 -3.20 4.57
C VAL A 112 9.88 -2.67 4.88
N PHE A 113 10.01 -1.35 4.87
CA PHE A 113 11.26 -0.63 5.09
C PHE A 113 11.35 -0.19 6.56
N THR A 114 12.49 -0.42 7.21
CA THR A 114 12.68 -0.04 8.62
C THR A 114 13.25 1.37 8.73
N GLN A 115 12.85 2.09 9.78
CA GLN A 115 13.39 3.42 10.07
C GLN A 115 14.91 3.37 10.34
N ASP A 116 15.41 2.27 10.89
CA ASP A 116 16.84 2.08 11.12
C ASP A 116 17.64 2.07 9.82
N LEU A 117 17.18 1.34 8.80
CA LEU A 117 17.80 1.29 7.49
C LEU A 117 17.86 2.67 6.83
N TYR A 118 16.78 3.46 6.95
CA TYR A 118 16.75 4.85 6.49
C TYR A 118 17.83 5.70 7.18
N ASN A 119 17.91 5.62 8.50
CA ASN A 119 18.85 6.42 9.28
C ASN A 119 20.30 6.07 8.94
N ARG A 120 20.60 4.80 8.70
CA ARG A 120 21.94 4.35 8.28
C ARG A 120 22.29 4.80 6.87
N LEU A 121 21.34 4.83 5.95
CA LEU A 121 21.54 5.38 4.61
C LEU A 121 21.80 6.89 4.64
N GLU A 122 21.06 7.65 5.43
CA GLU A 122 21.30 9.09 5.57
C GLU A 122 22.66 9.35 6.26
N HIS A 123 23.03 8.52 7.23
CA HIS A 123 24.37 8.56 7.83
C HIS A 123 25.46 8.27 6.79
N PHE A 124 25.27 7.26 5.92
CA PHE A 124 26.16 6.98 4.80
C PHE A 124 26.38 8.22 3.93
N TYR A 125 25.30 8.86 3.43
CA TYR A 125 25.45 10.03 2.56
C TYR A 125 26.20 11.17 3.25
N SER A 126 25.93 11.40 4.54
CA SER A 126 26.65 12.40 5.32
C SER A 126 28.15 12.08 5.44
N GLU A 127 28.50 10.85 5.83
CA GLU A 127 29.90 10.43 5.99
C GLU A 127 30.66 10.41 4.66
N TYR A 128 30.00 9.97 3.59
CA TYR A 128 30.58 9.94 2.24
C TYR A 128 30.95 11.34 1.75
N GLU A 129 30.03 12.30 1.85
CA GLU A 129 30.27 13.70 1.46
C GLU A 129 31.34 14.37 2.33
N LEU A 130 31.37 14.08 3.64
CA LEU A 130 32.41 14.58 4.54
C LEU A 130 33.79 14.01 4.19
N ALA A 131 33.89 12.71 3.92
CA ALA A 131 35.14 12.08 3.51
C ALA A 131 35.63 12.64 2.17
N ARG A 132 34.73 12.78 1.19
CA ARG A 132 35.02 13.32 -0.14
C ARG A 132 35.51 14.77 -0.06
N SER A 133 34.77 15.65 0.63
CA SER A 133 35.13 17.06 0.77
C SER A 133 36.45 17.28 1.52
N ALA A 134 36.81 16.36 2.42
CA ALA A 134 38.09 16.35 3.13
C ALA A 134 39.21 15.60 2.36
N ASN A 135 38.95 15.10 1.15
CA ASN A 135 39.86 14.28 0.35
C ASN A 135 40.44 13.07 1.11
N ARG A 136 39.58 12.44 1.92
CA ARG A 136 39.84 11.22 2.71
C ARG A 136 39.27 9.98 2.00
N SER A 137 39.68 8.80 2.43
CA SER A 137 39.09 7.55 1.97
C SER A 137 37.59 7.50 2.31
N THR A 138 36.79 6.98 1.37
CA THR A 138 35.35 6.73 1.51
C THR A 138 35.03 5.28 1.89
N ASP A 139 36.05 4.43 2.12
CA ASP A 139 35.90 2.98 2.32
C ASP A 139 34.90 2.65 3.44
N THR A 140 34.99 3.33 4.59
CA THR A 140 34.09 3.12 5.73
C THR A 140 32.64 3.49 5.40
N ALA A 141 32.42 4.54 4.61
CA ALA A 141 31.08 4.89 4.15
C ALA A 141 30.55 3.85 3.17
N MET A 142 31.40 3.36 2.26
CA MET A 142 31.05 2.30 1.32
C MET A 142 30.73 0.97 2.04
N GLU A 143 31.45 0.60 3.09
CA GLU A 143 31.11 -0.56 3.94
C GLU A 143 29.73 -0.43 4.58
N LEU A 144 29.34 0.77 5.01
CA LEU A 144 28.00 1.05 5.54
C LEU A 144 26.93 0.92 4.44
N LEU A 145 27.21 1.42 3.23
CA LEU A 145 26.32 1.26 2.08
C LEU A 145 26.14 -0.22 1.73
N ASP A 146 27.22 -1.00 1.67
CA ASP A 146 27.18 -2.44 1.41
C ASP A 146 26.29 -3.17 2.41
N SER A 147 26.42 -2.84 3.70
CA SER A 147 25.56 -3.41 4.75
C SER A 147 24.09 -3.04 4.52
N CYS A 148 23.80 -1.79 4.14
CA CYS A 148 22.43 -1.36 3.87
C CYS A 148 21.84 -2.07 2.65
N MET A 149 22.62 -2.25 1.58
CA MET A 149 22.16 -2.93 0.36
C MET A 149 21.88 -4.41 0.60
N ARG A 150 22.68 -5.11 1.41
CA ARG A 150 22.38 -6.49 1.83
C ARG A 150 21.08 -6.60 2.61
N ASP A 151 20.80 -5.64 3.49
CA ASP A 151 19.53 -5.62 4.23
C ASP A 151 18.34 -5.36 3.30
N ILE A 152 18.50 -4.49 2.30
CA ILE A 152 17.48 -4.26 1.26
C ILE A 152 17.24 -5.52 0.43
N GLU A 153 18.31 -6.21 0.02
CA GLU A 153 18.21 -7.48 -0.70
C GLU A 153 17.44 -8.51 0.12
N ASN A 154 17.77 -8.65 1.41
CA ASN A 154 17.04 -9.54 2.30
C ASN A 154 15.55 -9.15 2.45
N ILE A 155 15.25 -7.85 2.55
CA ILE A 155 13.86 -7.36 2.57
C ILE A 155 13.12 -7.77 1.28
N VAL A 156 13.73 -7.54 0.11
CA VAL A 156 13.12 -7.90 -1.19
C VAL A 156 12.84 -9.40 -1.26
N LEU A 157 13.75 -10.24 -0.75
CA LEU A 157 13.64 -11.70 -0.80
C LEU A 157 12.64 -12.28 0.22
N THR A 158 12.42 -11.62 1.35
CA THR A 158 11.67 -12.19 2.49
C THR A 158 10.35 -11.50 2.77
N ARG A 159 10.16 -10.26 2.34
CA ARG A 159 8.94 -9.48 2.61
C ARG A 159 8.02 -9.37 1.41
N PHE A 160 8.43 -9.83 0.24
CA PHE A 160 7.59 -9.83 -0.96
C PHE A 160 7.30 -11.24 -1.47
N GLU A 161 6.05 -11.47 -1.86
CA GLU A 161 5.67 -12.62 -2.66
C GLU A 161 6.08 -12.44 -4.13
N ALA A 162 5.98 -13.52 -4.92
CA ALA A 162 6.34 -13.49 -6.34
C ALA A 162 5.47 -12.54 -7.19
N ASP A 163 4.27 -12.20 -6.72
CA ASP A 163 3.36 -11.24 -7.37
C ASP A 163 3.50 -9.81 -6.82
N GLY A 164 4.44 -9.58 -5.88
CA GLY A 164 4.73 -8.27 -5.29
C GLY A 164 3.86 -7.90 -4.09
N ARG A 165 3.06 -8.82 -3.56
CA ARG A 165 2.36 -8.63 -2.26
C ARG A 165 3.34 -8.63 -1.10
N VAL A 166 3.00 -7.89 -0.04
CA VAL A 166 3.78 -7.89 1.20
C VAL A 166 3.39 -9.05 2.10
N ILE A 167 4.39 -9.75 2.62
CA ILE A 167 4.26 -10.77 3.64
C ILE A 167 4.22 -10.06 5.01
N LEU A 168 3.13 -10.30 5.74
CA LEU A 168 2.84 -9.74 7.07
C LEU A 168 3.43 -10.60 8.19
#